data_AF-A0A6I3U7P4-F1
#
_entry.id   AF-A0A6I3U7P4-F1
#
_cell.length_a   1.000
_cell.length_b   1.000
_cell.length_c   1.000
_cell.angle_alpha   90.00
_cell.angle_beta   90.00
_cell.angle_gamma   90.00
#
_symmetry.space_group_name_H-M   'P 1'
#
loop_
_entity.id
_entity.type
_entity.pdbx_description
1 polymer ?
#
loop_
_entity_poly.entity_id
_entity_poly.type
_entity_poly.pdbx_seq_one_letter_code
_entity_poly.pdbx_strand_id
1 'polypeptide(L)'
;TKVKNEEPTYYANTSKVSTSQFASGSIIEGEVVQSVLSRNIYVHKDSVVKDSILFPRVVIGQGVQVEYAILDKGVEVADGVVIRGTAEHP
;
A
#
# COMPACT_ATOMS: atom_id res chain seq x y z
N THR A 1 1.29 10.18 22.68
CA THR A 1 1.41 10.67 21.29
C THR A 1 0.38 11.74 21.05
N LYS A 2 0.69 12.80 20.27
CA LYS A 2 -0.30 13.83 19.90
C LYS A 2 -1.34 13.23 18.95
N VAL A 3 -2.60 13.66 19.08
CA VAL A 3 -3.67 13.29 18.13
C VAL A 3 -3.25 13.71 16.73
N LYS A 4 -3.41 12.80 15.77
CA LYS A 4 -3.18 13.07 14.35
C LYS A 4 -4.50 12.79 13.64
N ASN A 5 -5.15 13.84 13.19
CA ASN A 5 -6.35 13.75 12.36
C ASN A 5 -5.87 13.75 10.90
N GLU A 6 -6.40 12.84 10.10
CA GLU A 6 -6.18 12.78 8.65
C GLU A 6 -7.56 12.58 8.01
N GLU A 7 -7.68 12.93 6.74
CA GLU A 7 -8.85 12.65 5.92
C GLU A 7 -9.12 11.13 5.79
N PRO A 8 -10.37 10.73 5.48
CA PRO A 8 -10.65 9.35 5.10
C PRO A 8 -9.81 8.92 3.89
N THR A 9 -9.48 7.63 3.82
CA THR A 9 -8.81 7.05 2.66
C THR A 9 -9.63 7.28 1.39
N TYR A 10 -8.98 7.84 0.37
CA TYR A 10 -9.56 8.01 -0.94
C TYR A 10 -9.30 6.76 -1.80
N TYR A 11 -10.37 6.26 -2.41
CA TYR A 11 -10.33 5.16 -3.36
C TYR A 11 -10.72 5.69 -4.74
N ALA A 12 -9.80 5.65 -5.69
CA ALA A 12 -10.07 6.10 -7.06
C ALA A 12 -11.02 5.12 -7.78
N ASN A 13 -11.66 5.57 -8.85
CA ASN A 13 -12.49 4.72 -9.71
C ASN A 13 -11.73 3.53 -10.32
N THR A 14 -10.40 3.61 -10.41
CA THR A 14 -9.53 2.55 -10.91
C THR A 14 -9.13 1.55 -9.82
N SER A 15 -9.34 1.88 -8.55
CA SER A 15 -8.88 1.07 -7.44
C SER A 15 -9.65 -0.25 -7.35
N LYS A 16 -8.93 -1.31 -6.98
CA LYS A 16 -9.50 -2.63 -6.70
C LYS A 16 -9.03 -3.06 -5.32
N VAL A 17 -9.97 -3.16 -4.38
CA VAL A 17 -9.65 -3.48 -2.99
C VAL A 17 -10.46 -4.68 -2.54
N SER A 18 -9.78 -5.68 -2.00
CA SER A 18 -10.44 -6.84 -1.39
C SER A 18 -9.70 -7.30 -0.15
N THR A 19 -10.45 -7.70 0.88
CA THR A 19 -9.91 -8.33 2.09
C THR A 19 -8.75 -7.54 2.73
N SER A 20 -8.81 -6.21 2.73
CA SER A 20 -7.69 -5.34 3.14
C SER A 20 -8.13 -4.27 4.12
N GLN A 21 -7.20 -3.81 4.96
CA GLN A 21 -7.43 -2.79 5.98
C GLN A 21 -6.59 -1.55 5.71
N PHE A 22 -7.18 -0.37 5.91
CA PHE A 22 -6.55 0.91 5.64
C PHE A 22 -6.75 1.83 6.83
N ALA A 23 -5.68 2.51 7.24
CA ALA A 23 -5.80 3.70 8.08
C ALA A 23 -5.99 4.96 7.21
N SER A 24 -6.30 6.07 7.86
CA SER A 24 -6.63 7.37 7.25
C SER A 24 -5.48 8.02 6.46
N GLY A 25 -5.82 8.97 5.58
CA GLY A 25 -4.89 9.81 4.83
C GLY A 25 -4.29 9.17 3.57
N SER A 26 -4.77 7.99 3.19
CA SER A 26 -4.21 7.24 2.06
C SER A 26 -4.96 7.50 0.75
N ILE A 27 -4.26 7.41 -0.38
CA ILE A 27 -4.81 7.51 -1.74
C ILE A 27 -4.52 6.21 -2.47
N ILE A 28 -5.57 5.52 -2.91
CA ILE A 28 -5.48 4.21 -3.56
C ILE A 28 -5.98 4.34 -4.99
N GLU A 29 -5.07 4.20 -5.95
CA GLU A 29 -5.38 4.15 -7.39
C GLU A 29 -5.19 2.76 -8.00
N GLY A 30 -4.34 1.92 -7.39
CA GLY A 30 -4.02 0.55 -7.81
C GLY A 30 -4.85 -0.54 -7.12
N GLU A 31 -4.31 -1.76 -7.12
CA GLU A 31 -4.93 -2.96 -6.55
C GLU A 31 -4.31 -3.33 -5.19
N VAL A 32 -5.16 -3.60 -4.20
CA VAL A 32 -4.73 -4.01 -2.85
C VAL A 32 -5.56 -5.21 -2.38
N VAL A 33 -4.87 -6.31 -2.06
CA VAL A 33 -5.50 -7.59 -1.72
C VAL A 33 -4.85 -8.18 -0.47
N GLN A 34 -5.66 -8.64 0.50
CA GLN A 34 -5.17 -9.34 1.70
C GLN A 34 -4.04 -8.58 2.44
N SER A 35 -4.14 -7.25 2.50
CA SER A 35 -3.04 -6.40 2.97
C SER A 35 -3.47 -5.38 4.03
N VAL A 36 -2.50 -4.90 4.80
CA VAL A 36 -2.70 -3.87 5.84
C VAL A 36 -1.89 -2.63 5.51
N LEU A 37 -2.59 -1.52 5.24
CA LEU A 37 -1.99 -0.24 4.89
C LEU A 37 -2.15 0.74 6.04
N SER A 38 -1.03 1.30 6.49
CA SER A 38 -0.99 2.33 7.52
C SER A 38 -1.48 3.69 7.00
N ARG A 39 -1.20 4.76 7.76
CA ARG A 39 -1.61 6.12 7.41
C ARG A 39 -0.74 6.73 6.32
N ASN A 40 -1.36 7.60 5.53
CA ASN A 40 -0.71 8.46 4.53
C ASN A 40 0.05 7.66 3.45
N ILE A 41 -0.56 6.59 2.96
CA ILE A 41 0.00 5.73 1.91
C ILE A 41 -0.48 6.20 0.54
N TYR A 42 0.39 6.15 -0.46
CA TYR A 42 -0.02 6.34 -1.85
C TYR A 42 0.22 5.05 -2.65
N VAL A 43 -0.82 4.55 -3.31
CA VAL A 43 -0.74 3.40 -4.22
C VAL A 43 -1.10 3.86 -5.62
N HIS A 44 -0.10 4.06 -6.48
CA HIS A 44 -0.32 4.54 -7.85
C HIS A 44 -1.00 3.49 -8.74
N LYS A 45 -1.50 3.94 -9.89
CA LYS A 45 -2.16 3.10 -10.90
C LYS A 45 -1.29 1.92 -11.33
N ASP A 46 -1.95 0.89 -11.82
CA ASP A 46 -1.34 -0.34 -12.35
C ASP A 46 -0.44 -1.11 -11.35
N SER A 47 -0.35 -0.65 -10.10
CA SER A 47 0.40 -1.33 -9.05
C SER A 47 -0.49 -2.32 -8.29
N VAL A 48 0.15 -3.35 -7.73
CA VAL A 48 -0.49 -4.42 -6.96
C VAL A 48 0.24 -4.58 -5.64
N VAL A 49 -0.50 -4.50 -4.53
CA VAL A 49 -0.03 -4.83 -3.18
C VAL A 49 -0.84 -6.02 -2.67
N LYS A 50 -0.17 -7.14 -2.42
CA LYS A 50 -0.81 -8.40 -2.07
C LYS A 50 -0.12 -9.07 -0.89
N ASP A 51 -0.90 -9.63 0.04
CA ASP A 51 -0.39 -10.38 1.20
C ASP A 51 0.71 -9.62 1.97
N SER A 52 0.58 -8.29 2.10
CA SER A 52 1.66 -7.40 2.53
C SER A 52 1.24 -6.38 3.59
N ILE A 53 2.23 -5.83 4.29
CA ILE A 53 2.03 -4.79 5.31
C ILE A 53 2.84 -3.55 4.95
N LEU A 54 2.18 -2.40 4.84
CA LEU A 54 2.84 -1.11 4.57
C LEU A 54 2.79 -0.21 5.81
N PHE A 55 3.96 0.18 6.32
CA PHE A 55 4.08 1.15 7.41
C PHE A 55 3.79 2.59 6.94
N PRO A 56 3.56 3.56 7.86
CA PRO A 56 3.09 4.89 7.48
C PRO A 56 3.99 5.59 6.47
N ARG A 57 3.36 6.35 5.55
CA ARG A 57 4.03 7.17 4.51
C ARG A 57 4.81 6.40 3.45
N VAL A 58 4.50 5.12 3.25
CA VAL A 58 5.00 4.40 2.08
C VAL A 58 4.35 4.94 0.79
N VAL A 59 5.14 5.03 -0.28
CA VAL A 59 4.69 5.38 -1.62
C VAL A 59 5.00 4.21 -2.56
N ILE A 60 3.98 3.71 -3.23
CA ILE A 60 4.06 2.65 -4.23
C ILE A 60 3.92 3.29 -5.61
N GLY A 61 5.01 3.30 -6.39
CA GLY A 61 5.08 3.80 -7.75
C GLY A 61 4.14 3.08 -8.73
N GLN A 62 4.02 3.63 -9.94
CA GLN A 62 3.16 3.07 -10.97
C GLN A 62 3.69 1.70 -11.43
N GLY A 63 2.79 0.72 -11.61
CA GLY A 63 3.15 -0.61 -12.11
C GLY A 63 3.98 -1.47 -11.15
N VAL A 64 4.12 -1.05 -9.89
CA VAL A 64 4.87 -1.79 -8.86
C VAL A 64 4.12 -3.06 -8.44
N GLN A 65 4.84 -4.13 -8.16
CA GLN A 65 4.28 -5.35 -7.56
C GLN A 65 4.93 -5.59 -6.18
N VAL A 66 4.12 -5.60 -5.13
CA VAL A 66 4.53 -5.98 -3.77
C VAL A 66 3.75 -7.22 -3.36
N GLU A 67 4.44 -8.32 -3.05
CA GLU A 67 3.81 -9.57 -2.64
C GLU A 67 4.60 -10.24 -1.51
N TYR A 68 3.92 -10.66 -0.44
CA TYR A 68 4.54 -11.22 0.77
C TYR A 68 5.70 -10.36 1.28
N ALA A 69 5.45 -9.07 1.58
CA ALA A 69 6.49 -8.17 2.06
C ALA A 69 6.01 -7.21 3.15
N ILE A 70 6.94 -6.74 3.98
CA ILE A 70 6.72 -5.66 4.96
C ILE A 70 7.57 -4.46 4.56
N LEU A 71 6.94 -3.34 4.18
CA LEU A 71 7.67 -2.11 3.85
C LEU A 71 7.68 -1.16 5.04
N ASP A 72 8.89 -0.74 5.43
CA ASP A 72 9.10 0.17 6.56
C ASP A 72 8.61 1.60 6.26
N LYS A 73 8.47 2.39 7.31
CA LYS A 73 7.91 3.73 7.31
C LYS A 73 8.67 4.66 6.37
N GLY A 74 7.96 5.26 5.42
CA GLY A 74 8.53 6.24 4.49
C GLY A 74 9.31 5.62 3.33
N VAL A 75 9.21 4.30 3.11
CA VAL A 75 9.79 3.67 1.92
C VAL A 75 9.06 4.17 0.66
N GLU A 76 9.83 4.54 -0.35
CA GLU A 76 9.33 4.89 -1.68
C GLU A 76 9.81 3.83 -2.67
N VAL A 77 8.86 3.16 -3.32
CA VAL A 77 9.15 2.14 -4.32
C VAL A 77 9.00 2.76 -5.69
N ALA A 78 10.09 2.78 -6.46
CA ALA A 78 10.12 3.35 -7.80
C ALA A 78 9.24 2.57 -8.79
N ASP A 79 8.82 3.24 -9.86
CA ASP A 79 7.92 2.66 -10.88
C ASP A 79 8.46 1.35 -11.47
N GLY A 80 7.56 0.40 -11.69
CA GLY A 80 7.85 -0.90 -12.29
C GLY A 80 8.68 -1.87 -11.45
N VAL A 81 9.04 -1.51 -10.21
CA VAL A 81 9.79 -2.38 -9.30
C VAL A 81 8.92 -3.56 -8.84
N VAL A 82 9.56 -4.72 -8.65
CA VAL A 82 8.94 -5.92 -8.09
C VAL A 82 9.63 -6.26 -6.77
N ILE A 83 8.86 -6.34 -5.69
CA ILE A 83 9.27 -6.82 -4.37
C ILE A 83 8.41 -8.05 -4.08
N ARG A 84 9.02 -9.23 -4.08
CA ARG A 84 8.30 -10.50 -3.91
C ARG A 84 9.03 -11.43 -2.95
N GLY A 85 8.42 -11.66 -1.79
CA GLY A 85 8.72 -12.78 -0.91
C GLY A 85 7.89 -14.01 -1.28
N THR A 86 7.85 -14.99 -0.38
CA THR A 86 6.91 -16.13 -0.43
C THR A 86 6.18 -16.26 0.90
N ALA A 87 5.10 -17.04 0.95
CA ALA A 87 4.39 -17.29 2.21
C ALA A 87 5.30 -17.91 3.30
N GLU A 88 6.30 -18.68 2.88
CA GLU A 88 7.29 -19.31 3.76
C GLU A 88 8.48 -18.40 4.07
N HIS A 89 8.75 -17.41 3.20
CA HIS A 89 9.87 -16.47 3.31
C HIS A 89 9.39 -15.05 2.91
N PRO A 90 8.61 -14.40 3.79
CA PRO A 90 8.10 -13.05 3.54
C PRO A 90 9.19 -11.98 3.71
#